data_AF-A0A842ZWR6-F1
#
_entry.id   AF-A0A842ZWR6-F1
#
_cell.length_a   1.000
_cell.length_b   1.000
_cell.length_c   1.000
_cell.angle_alpha   90.00
_cell.angle_beta   90.00
_cell.angle_gamma   90.00
#
_symmetry.space_group_name_H-M   'P 1'
#
loop_
_entity.id
_entity.type
_entity.pdbx_description
1 polymer ?
#
loop_
_entity_poly.entity_id
_entity_poly.type
_entity_poly.pdbx_seq_one_letter_code
_entity_poly.pdbx_strand_id
1 'polypeptide(L)'
;KGFTDRMTEKYPNITIVATQYGGGDQLKSTDLAKAIIQGHPELKGFFGANEGSIIGVLNAVTELGMKGKLVVIGYDSGQQQIEAIRSGLEAGAITQDPIGIGYKAVEAAVKAVKGETLPKFIDTGFHWFDNTNIDDPVIAALLYK
;
A
#
# COMPACT_ATOMS: atom_id res chain seq x y z
N LYS A 1 -9.49 -9.34 -1.71
CA LYS A 1 -9.84 -10.15 -2.90
C LYS A 1 -8.65 -10.28 -3.85
N GLY A 2 -8.14 -9.23 -4.51
CA GLY A 2 -6.97 -9.38 -5.43
C GLY A 2 -5.71 -10.03 -4.82
N PHE A 3 -5.23 -9.55 -3.68
CA PHE A 3 -4.08 -10.14 -2.97
C PHE A 3 -4.35 -11.59 -2.56
N THR A 4 -5.44 -11.83 -1.82
CA THR A 4 -5.79 -13.15 -1.27
C THR A 4 -5.92 -14.21 -2.37
N ASP A 5 -6.59 -13.87 -3.47
CA ASP A 5 -6.81 -14.79 -4.59
C ASP A 5 -5.47 -15.14 -5.24
N ARG A 6 -4.60 -14.14 -5.49
CA ARG A 6 -3.27 -14.36 -6.07
C ARG A 6 -2.38 -15.23 -5.18
N MET A 7 -2.40 -15.00 -3.86
CA MET A 7 -1.64 -15.79 -2.90
C MET A 7 -2.07 -17.26 -2.94
N THR A 8 -3.38 -17.53 -2.86
CA THR A 8 -3.91 -18.89 -2.88
C THR A 8 -3.65 -19.61 -4.21
N GLU A 9 -3.81 -18.92 -5.34
CA GLU A 9 -3.70 -19.55 -6.67
C GLU A 9 -2.26 -19.82 -7.12
N LYS A 10 -1.30 -18.96 -6.73
CA LYS A 10 0.07 -19.00 -7.28
C LYS A 10 1.14 -19.29 -6.25
N TYR A 11 0.86 -19.08 -4.97
CA TYR A 11 1.83 -19.26 -3.90
C TYR A 11 1.26 -20.19 -2.82
N PRO A 12 0.94 -21.46 -3.15
CA PRO A 12 0.28 -22.39 -2.23
C PRO A 12 1.13 -22.73 -0.99
N ASN A 13 2.43 -22.46 -1.02
CA ASN A 13 3.34 -22.64 0.11
C ASN A 13 3.39 -21.44 1.06
N ILE A 14 2.65 -20.35 0.76
CA ILE A 14 2.51 -19.19 1.65
C ILE A 14 1.11 -19.21 2.26
N THR A 15 1.07 -19.28 3.59
CA THR A 15 -0.19 -19.26 4.35
C THR A 15 -0.51 -17.84 4.78
N ILE A 16 -1.73 -17.40 4.52
CA ILE A 16 -2.27 -16.17 5.12
C ILE A 16 -2.75 -16.52 6.54
N VAL A 17 -1.99 -16.09 7.54
CA VAL A 17 -2.28 -16.43 8.95
C VAL A 17 -3.35 -15.54 9.59
N ALA A 18 -3.52 -14.32 9.09
CA ALA A 18 -4.52 -13.37 9.59
C ALA A 18 -4.95 -12.37 8.51
N THR A 19 -6.19 -11.88 8.63
CA THR A 19 -6.67 -10.68 7.92
C THR A 19 -7.47 -9.85 8.92
N GLN A 20 -7.03 -8.62 9.15
CA GLN A 20 -7.62 -7.72 10.15
C GLN A 20 -7.95 -6.36 9.53
N TYR A 21 -8.95 -5.69 10.11
CA TYR A 21 -9.51 -4.45 9.57
C TYR A 21 -9.25 -3.27 10.51
N GLY A 22 -8.19 -2.51 10.21
CA GLY A 22 -7.83 -1.27 10.89
C GLY A 22 -8.72 -0.07 10.55
N GLY A 23 -9.52 -0.15 9.49
CA GLY A 23 -10.44 0.92 9.10
C GLY A 23 -9.75 2.19 8.58
N GLY A 24 -8.48 2.10 8.19
CA GLY A 24 -7.65 3.27 7.83
C GLY A 24 -7.11 4.03 9.04
N ASP A 25 -7.36 3.57 10.27
CA ASP A 25 -6.83 4.18 11.48
C ASP A 25 -5.45 3.59 11.82
N GLN A 26 -4.46 4.47 11.97
CA GLN A 26 -3.06 4.07 12.18
C GLN A 26 -2.83 3.43 13.54
N LEU A 27 -3.48 3.94 14.60
CA LEU A 27 -3.30 3.44 15.97
C LEU A 27 -3.92 2.04 16.11
N LYS A 28 -5.17 1.89 15.65
CA LYS A 28 -5.85 0.60 15.61
C LYS A 28 -5.09 -0.41 14.76
N SER A 29 -4.56 0.01 13.61
CA SER A 29 -3.75 -0.85 12.75
C SER A 29 -2.43 -1.25 13.43
N THR A 30 -1.84 -0.36 14.24
CA THR A 30 -0.64 -0.65 15.04
C THR A 30 -0.91 -1.75 16.06
N ASP A 31 -2.00 -1.63 16.83
CA ASP A 31 -2.35 -2.63 17.86
C ASP A 31 -2.67 -4.00 17.23
N LEU A 32 -3.41 -4.01 16.13
CA LEU A 32 -3.70 -5.23 15.38
C LEU A 32 -2.44 -5.88 14.80
N ALA A 33 -1.53 -5.08 14.23
CA ALA A 33 -0.29 -5.58 13.68
C ALA A 33 0.63 -6.16 14.76
N LYS A 34 0.73 -5.51 15.94
CA LYS A 34 1.47 -6.06 17.09
C LYS A 34 0.92 -7.40 17.53
N ALA A 35 -0.40 -7.50 17.67
CA ALA A 35 -1.06 -8.75 18.06
C ALA A 35 -0.79 -9.88 17.06
N ILE A 36 -0.82 -9.60 15.75
CA ILE A 36 -0.49 -10.58 14.71
C ILE A 36 0.98 -10.99 14.80
N ILE A 37 1.91 -10.04 14.89
CA ILE A 37 3.35 -10.33 14.93
C ILE A 37 3.70 -11.19 16.17
N GLN A 38 3.11 -10.87 17.33
CA GLN A 38 3.34 -11.62 18.56
C GLN A 38 2.65 -12.99 18.57
N GLY A 39 1.46 -13.09 17.97
CA GLY A 39 0.70 -14.34 17.85
C GLY A 39 1.26 -15.32 16.82
N HIS A 40 2.10 -14.85 15.90
CA HIS A 40 2.71 -15.64 14.82
C HIS A 40 4.23 -15.41 14.76
N PRO A 41 5.03 -15.99 15.67
CA PRO A 41 6.49 -15.86 15.67
C PRO A 41 7.17 -16.30 14.37
N GLU A 42 6.52 -17.17 13.60
CA GLU A 42 6.96 -17.66 12.29
C GLU A 42 6.66 -16.71 11.13
N LEU A 43 5.92 -15.62 11.36
CA LEU A 43 5.51 -14.66 10.34
C LEU A 43 6.71 -14.19 9.52
N LYS A 44 6.57 -14.19 8.19
CA LYS A 44 7.62 -13.80 7.24
C LYS A 44 7.33 -12.52 6.48
N GLY A 45 6.09 -12.10 6.41
CA GLY A 45 5.72 -10.85 5.73
C GLY A 45 4.39 -10.29 6.18
N PHE A 46 4.17 -9.02 5.86
CA PHE A 46 2.99 -8.27 6.24
C PHE A 46 2.60 -7.32 5.10
N PHE A 47 1.32 -7.32 4.74
CA PHE A 47 0.77 -6.43 3.71
C PHE A 47 -0.20 -5.41 4.31
N GLY A 48 0.11 -4.11 4.16
CA GLY A 48 -0.78 -3.01 4.52
C GLY A 48 -1.56 -2.50 3.30
N ALA A 49 -2.88 -2.67 3.29
CA ALA A 49 -3.71 -2.48 2.09
C ALA A 49 -4.17 -1.03 1.81
N ASN A 50 -3.77 -0.06 2.63
CA ASN A 50 -3.92 1.38 2.43
C ASN A 50 -2.97 2.13 3.36
N GLU A 51 -2.84 3.45 3.20
CA GLU A 51 -1.95 4.31 3.98
C GLU A 51 -2.10 4.13 5.50
N GLY A 52 -3.31 4.21 6.04
CA GLY A 52 -3.52 4.05 7.48
C GLY A 52 -3.06 2.68 8.01
N SER A 53 -3.31 1.62 7.22
CA SER A 53 -2.98 0.25 7.60
C SER A 53 -1.47 0.00 7.56
N ILE A 54 -0.78 0.45 6.49
CA ILE A 54 0.66 0.26 6.37
C ILE A 54 1.43 1.09 7.40
N ILE A 55 1.03 2.33 7.70
CA ILE A 55 1.65 3.09 8.79
C ILE A 55 1.53 2.34 10.12
N GLY A 56 0.37 1.74 10.41
CA GLY A 56 0.23 0.92 11.61
C GLY A 56 1.16 -0.30 11.64
N VAL A 57 1.35 -0.96 10.50
CA VAL A 57 2.31 -2.08 10.37
C VAL A 57 3.73 -1.60 10.60
N LEU A 58 4.15 -0.48 10.01
CA LEU A 58 5.50 0.08 10.18
C LEU A 58 5.78 0.46 11.64
N ASN A 59 4.81 1.06 12.33
CA ASN A 59 4.90 1.35 13.75
C ASN A 59 5.10 0.07 14.56
N ALA A 60 4.27 -0.95 14.33
CA ALA A 60 4.39 -2.23 15.03
C ALA A 60 5.74 -2.92 14.80
N VAL A 61 6.23 -2.93 13.55
CA VAL A 61 7.54 -3.51 13.20
C VAL A 61 8.68 -2.76 13.88
N THR A 62 8.59 -1.43 13.96
CA THR A 62 9.59 -0.58 14.62
C THR A 62 9.59 -0.82 16.13
N GLU A 63 8.42 -0.74 16.77
CA GLU A 63 8.27 -0.89 18.22
C GLU A 63 8.67 -2.29 18.72
N LEU A 64 8.42 -3.33 17.92
CA LEU A 64 8.80 -4.71 18.26
C LEU A 64 10.22 -5.08 17.83
N GLY A 65 10.99 -4.17 17.24
CA GLY A 65 12.36 -4.45 16.78
C GLY A 65 12.41 -5.55 15.71
N MET A 66 11.47 -5.53 14.77
CA MET A 66 11.28 -6.54 13.72
C MET A 66 11.87 -6.12 12.37
N LYS A 67 12.58 -4.99 12.30
CA LYS A 67 13.29 -4.55 11.09
C LYS A 67 14.18 -5.66 10.55
N GLY A 68 14.06 -5.96 9.25
CA GLY A 68 14.82 -7.02 8.58
C GLY A 68 14.38 -8.45 8.90
N LYS A 69 13.41 -8.65 9.81
CA LYS A 69 12.85 -9.97 10.14
C LYS A 69 11.54 -10.25 9.39
N LEU A 70 10.88 -9.20 8.89
CA LEU A 70 9.62 -9.27 8.15
C LEU A 70 9.77 -8.53 6.82
N VAL A 71 9.25 -9.13 5.75
CA VAL A 71 9.04 -8.42 4.48
C VAL A 71 7.74 -7.62 4.58
N VAL A 72 7.84 -6.30 4.61
CA VAL A 72 6.69 -5.41 4.69
C VAL A 72 6.41 -4.81 3.31
N ILE A 73 5.16 -4.89 2.86
CA ILE A 73 4.69 -4.30 1.60
C ILE A 73 3.46 -3.43 1.86
N GLY A 74 3.42 -2.25 1.26
CA GLY A 74 2.35 -1.27 1.43
C GLY A 74 1.54 -0.95 0.18
N TYR A 75 0.54 -0.11 0.39
CA TYR A 75 -0.16 0.67 -0.62
C TYR A 75 0.01 2.16 -0.32
N ASP A 76 -0.21 3.01 -1.31
CA ASP A 76 -0.05 4.46 -1.26
C ASP A 76 1.42 4.89 -1.21
N SER A 77 1.71 6.16 -0.89
CA SER A 77 3.07 6.71 -0.95
C SER A 77 3.25 7.94 -0.06
N GLY A 78 2.70 7.90 1.15
CA GLY A 78 2.89 8.97 2.14
C GLY A 78 4.35 9.08 2.60
N GLN A 79 4.73 10.25 3.14
CA GLN A 79 6.12 10.55 3.50
C GLN A 79 6.76 9.50 4.43
N GLN A 80 6.05 9.04 5.45
CA GLN A 80 6.57 8.02 6.37
C GLN A 80 6.90 6.70 5.67
N GLN A 81 6.14 6.34 4.64
CA GLN A 81 6.34 5.14 3.85
C GLN A 81 7.57 5.27 2.94
N ILE A 82 7.73 6.43 2.29
CA ILE A 82 8.92 6.77 1.50
C ILE A 82 10.19 6.66 2.37
N GLU A 83 10.16 7.20 3.58
CA GLU A 83 11.26 7.11 4.54
C GLU A 83 11.51 5.65 4.98
N ALA A 84 10.44 4.88 5.24
CA ALA A 84 10.54 3.47 5.60
C ALA A 84 11.18 2.63 4.50
N ILE A 85 10.80 2.85 3.24
CA ILE A 85 11.37 2.20 2.06
C ILE A 85 12.86 2.55 1.91
N ARG A 86 13.22 3.84 2.01
CA ARG A 86 14.62 4.27 1.94
C ARG A 86 15.48 3.69 3.07
N SER A 87 14.90 3.52 4.25
CA SER A 87 15.60 2.92 5.39
C SER A 87 15.70 1.39 5.33
N GLY A 88 14.99 0.74 4.38
CA GLY A 88 14.86 -0.72 4.29
C GLY A 88 13.95 -1.34 5.37
N LEU A 89 13.13 -0.52 6.05
CA LEU A 89 12.09 -1.02 6.96
C LEU A 89 10.91 -1.60 6.17
N GLU A 90 10.64 -1.04 5.00
CA GLU A 90 9.63 -1.51 4.06
C GLU A 90 10.28 -1.93 2.74
N ALA A 91 9.82 -3.04 2.17
CA ALA A 91 10.39 -3.56 0.92
C ALA A 91 9.97 -2.73 -0.30
N GLY A 92 8.79 -2.11 -0.23
CA GLY A 92 8.21 -1.28 -1.27
C GLY A 92 6.70 -1.21 -1.16
N ALA A 93 6.08 -0.42 -2.01
CA ALA A 93 4.64 -0.21 -2.00
C ALA A 93 4.08 0.01 -3.40
N ILE A 94 2.76 -0.06 -3.50
CA ILE A 94 2.02 0.26 -4.71
C ILE A 94 1.48 1.68 -4.59
N THR A 95 1.98 2.61 -5.39
CA THR A 95 1.44 3.96 -5.50
C THR A 95 0.36 4.03 -6.59
N GLN A 96 -0.60 4.95 -6.39
CA GLN A 96 -1.68 5.25 -7.33
C GLN A 96 -1.39 6.57 -8.04
N ASP A 97 -2.30 7.04 -8.89
CA ASP A 97 -2.22 8.38 -9.50
C ASP A 97 -3.35 9.30 -9.00
N PRO A 98 -3.27 9.82 -7.75
CA PRO A 98 -4.32 10.70 -7.22
C PRO A 98 -4.45 12.00 -8.01
N ILE A 99 -3.36 12.50 -8.61
CA ILE A 99 -3.37 13.70 -9.46
C ILE A 99 -4.17 13.40 -10.74
N GLY A 100 -3.89 12.27 -11.39
CA GLY A 100 -4.63 11.79 -12.55
C GLY A 100 -6.10 11.51 -12.23
N ILE A 101 -6.41 10.93 -11.08
CA ILE A 101 -7.79 10.74 -10.60
C ILE A 101 -8.52 12.09 -10.53
N GLY A 102 -7.93 13.09 -9.86
CA GLY A 102 -8.52 14.41 -9.73
C GLY A 102 -8.72 15.11 -11.08
N TYR A 103 -7.69 15.08 -11.93
CA TYR A 103 -7.75 15.66 -13.27
C TYR A 103 -8.82 15.01 -14.14
N LYS A 104 -8.83 13.66 -14.20
CA LYS A 104 -9.78 12.89 -15.00
C LYS A 104 -11.21 13.04 -14.50
N ALA A 105 -11.42 13.17 -13.19
CA ALA A 105 -12.73 13.45 -12.62
C ALA A 105 -13.29 14.80 -13.10
N VAL A 106 -12.49 15.86 -13.04
CA VAL A 106 -12.91 17.20 -13.50
C VAL A 106 -13.08 17.21 -15.03
N GLU A 107 -12.16 16.60 -15.77
CA GLU A 107 -12.26 16.46 -17.23
C GLU A 107 -13.57 15.76 -17.62
N ALA A 108 -13.88 14.63 -16.98
CA ALA A 108 -15.12 13.88 -17.23
C ALA A 108 -16.37 14.70 -16.87
N ALA A 109 -16.36 15.43 -15.74
CA ALA A 109 -17.49 16.27 -15.35
C ALA A 109 -17.76 17.38 -16.39
N VAL A 110 -16.72 18.04 -16.91
CA VAL A 110 -16.86 19.08 -17.94
C VAL A 110 -17.42 18.51 -19.23
N LYS A 111 -16.92 17.36 -19.68
CA LYS A 111 -17.42 16.66 -20.89
C LYS A 111 -18.88 16.22 -20.73
N ALA A 112 -19.26 15.73 -19.55
CA ALA A 112 -20.63 15.35 -19.25
C ALA A 112 -21.61 16.54 -19.34
N VAL A 113 -21.24 17.71 -18.81
CA VAL A 113 -22.05 18.94 -18.90
C VAL A 113 -22.23 19.41 -20.35
N LYS A 114 -21.28 19.08 -21.24
CA LYS A 114 -21.35 19.36 -22.69
C LYS A 114 -22.14 18.31 -23.48
N GLY A 115 -22.67 17.27 -22.84
CA GLY A 115 -23.41 16.19 -23.49
C GLY A 115 -22.54 15.18 -24.24
N GLU A 116 -21.23 15.14 -23.97
CA GLU A 116 -20.33 14.16 -24.59
C GLU A 116 -20.53 12.76 -24.00
N THR A 117 -20.30 11.73 -24.82
CA THR A 117 -20.31 10.33 -24.35
C THR A 117 -18.99 10.00 -23.66
N LEU A 118 -19.07 9.38 -22.49
CA LEU A 118 -17.91 9.04 -21.66
C LEU A 118 -17.77 7.52 -21.47
N PRO A 119 -16.54 7.03 -21.29
CA PRO A 119 -16.34 5.65 -20.85
C PRO A 119 -16.93 5.43 -19.46
N LYS A 120 -17.43 4.21 -19.21
CA LYS A 120 -18.00 3.84 -17.89
C LYS A 120 -16.94 3.71 -16.79
N PHE A 121 -15.70 3.44 -17.18
CA PHE A 121 -14.57 3.25 -16.27
C PHE A 121 -13.35 3.95 -16.86
N ILE A 122 -12.66 4.71 -16.02
CA ILE A 122 -11.40 5.37 -16.36
C ILE A 122 -10.35 4.74 -15.44
N ASP A 123 -9.45 3.96 -16.02
CA ASP A 123 -8.29 3.43 -15.30
C ASP A 123 -7.24 4.53 -15.18
N THR A 124 -6.77 4.77 -13.95
CA THR A 124 -5.74 5.77 -13.65
C THR A 124 -4.38 5.13 -13.38
N GLY A 125 -4.30 3.80 -13.40
CA GLY A 125 -3.07 3.06 -13.25
C GLY A 125 -2.58 2.98 -11.81
N PHE A 126 -1.46 2.27 -11.66
CA PHE A 126 -0.75 2.05 -10.41
C PHE A 126 0.69 1.65 -10.74
N HIS A 127 1.61 1.93 -9.82
CA HIS A 127 3.02 1.61 -9.99
C HIS A 127 3.59 0.99 -8.73
N TRP A 128 4.42 -0.04 -8.90
CA TRP A 128 5.29 -0.51 -7.84
C TRP A 128 6.46 0.45 -7.67
N PHE A 129 6.76 0.80 -6.41
CA PHE A 129 8.00 1.49 -6.09
C PHE A 129 8.70 0.90 -4.88
N ASP A 130 10.03 0.93 -4.94
CA ASP A 130 10.94 0.49 -3.90
C ASP A 130 12.20 1.36 -3.93
N ASN A 131 13.18 1.02 -3.09
CA ASN A 131 14.41 1.79 -2.98
C ASN A 131 15.23 1.88 -4.28
N THR A 132 14.97 1.04 -5.27
CA THR A 132 15.70 1.01 -6.55
C THR A 132 15.14 1.97 -7.60
N ASN A 133 13.85 2.32 -7.50
CA ASN A 133 13.17 3.15 -8.49
C ASN A 133 12.42 4.36 -7.91
N ILE A 134 12.49 4.59 -6.59
CA ILE A 134 11.78 5.70 -5.91
C ILE A 134 12.16 7.10 -6.42
N ASP A 135 13.35 7.23 -7.02
CA ASP A 135 13.87 8.46 -7.62
C ASP A 135 13.69 8.52 -9.15
N ASP A 136 13.11 7.50 -9.77
CA ASP A 136 12.73 7.54 -11.19
C ASP A 136 11.73 8.68 -11.41
N PRO A 137 11.89 9.55 -12.43
CA PRO A 137 11.02 10.71 -12.62
C PRO A 137 9.53 10.38 -12.76
N VAL A 138 9.18 9.22 -13.33
CA VAL A 138 7.79 8.78 -13.48
C VAL A 138 7.23 8.37 -12.12
N ILE A 139 8.00 7.58 -11.36
CA ILE A 139 7.60 7.17 -10.01
C ILE A 139 7.50 8.37 -9.08
N ALA A 140 8.54 9.22 -9.06
CA ALA A 140 8.62 10.37 -8.18
C ALA A 140 7.48 11.39 -8.39
N ALA A 141 6.90 11.44 -9.59
CA ALA A 141 5.74 12.28 -9.91
C ALA A 141 4.41 11.76 -9.30
N LEU A 142 4.37 10.48 -8.94
CA LEU A 142 3.19 9.82 -8.34
C LEU A 142 3.25 9.79 -6.80
N LEU A 143 4.42 10.03 -6.21
CA LEU A 143 4.61 9.98 -4.76
C LEU A 143 4.05 11.23 -4.06
N TYR A 144 3.43 11.03 -2.89
CA TYR A 144 2.77 12.10 -2.15
C TYR A 144 3.85 12.83 -1.34
N LYS A 145 4.12 14.08 -1.69
CA LYS A 145 5.07 14.95 -0.98
C LYS A 145 4.34 16.10 -0.33
#